data_AF-A0A183VGX0-F1
#
_entry.id   AF-A0A183VGX0-F1
#
_cell.length_a   1.000
_cell.length_b   1.000
_cell.length_c   1.000
_cell.angle_alpha   90.00
_cell.angle_beta   90.00
_cell.angle_gamma   90.00
#
_symmetry.space_group_name_H-M   'P 1'
#
loop_
_entity.id
_entity.type
_entity.pdbx_description
1 polymer ?
#
loop_
_entity_poly.entity_id
_entity_poly.type
_entity_poly.pdbx_seq_one_letter_code
_entity_poly.pdbx_strand_id
1 'polypeptide(L)'
;LVCRQLRYSGMMETIRIRKAGYPIRHEYESFVHRYRLLINGIGPVHKIDCYAAAKKICEAVLGSKADFQLGRTKVFLKDAQDLFLEQERERMLTERVITIQKVVRGWLQRKRFAKMRVAAVVIQKHWRGYVQRRRYEQMQIGFARLQAVLRSRQLVIHYKRLRRIVILFQASSYEKLFRSINQQYRLIGESISTGIYLLNS
;
A
#
# COMPACT_ATOMS: atom_id res chain seq x y z
N LEU A 1 -56.19 41.40 8.03
CA LEU A 1 -56.42 42.63 7.22
C LEU A 1 -55.90 42.52 5.78
N VAL A 2 -54.66 42.07 5.56
CA VAL A 2 -54.03 42.02 4.22
C VAL A 2 -54.79 41.15 3.20
N CYS A 3 -55.22 39.94 3.54
CA CYS A 3 -55.96 39.09 2.59
C CYS A 3 -57.31 39.70 2.15
N ARG A 4 -57.95 40.50 3.01
CA ARG A 4 -59.19 41.22 2.68
C ARG A 4 -58.89 42.37 1.70
N GLN A 5 -57.81 43.12 1.94
CA GLN A 5 -57.34 44.16 1.02
C GLN A 5 -56.98 43.60 -0.37
N LEU A 6 -56.28 42.46 -0.45
CA LEU A 6 -55.96 41.79 -1.73
C LEU A 6 -57.21 41.32 -2.50
N ARG A 7 -58.29 41.00 -1.78
CA ARG A 7 -59.55 40.57 -2.38
C ARG A 7 -60.35 41.76 -2.90
N TYR A 8 -60.42 42.85 -2.13
CA TYR A 8 -61.13 44.06 -2.52
C TYR A 8 -60.42 44.86 -3.62
N SER A 9 -59.09 44.78 -3.72
CA SER A 9 -58.33 45.38 -4.84
C SER A 9 -58.39 44.56 -6.13
N GLY A 10 -59.07 43.40 -6.13
CA GLY A 10 -59.14 42.50 -7.30
C GLY A 10 -57.83 41.75 -7.60
N MET A 11 -56.80 41.88 -6.76
CA MET A 11 -55.52 41.22 -6.98
C MET A 11 -55.65 39.68 -7.02
N MET A 12 -56.50 39.09 -6.18
CA MET A 12 -56.76 37.64 -6.21
C MET A 12 -57.36 37.17 -7.53
N GLU A 13 -58.27 37.95 -8.12
CA GLU A 13 -58.91 37.61 -9.40
C GLU A 13 -57.91 37.76 -10.56
N THR A 14 -57.05 38.77 -10.50
CA THR A 14 -55.97 38.95 -11.48
C THR A 14 -54.98 37.79 -11.45
N ILE A 15 -54.63 37.29 -10.26
CA ILE A 15 -53.77 36.09 -10.12
C ILE A 15 -54.49 34.85 -10.66
N ARG A 16 -55.79 34.70 -10.38
CA ARG A 16 -56.60 33.57 -10.87
C ARG A 16 -56.67 33.51 -12.39
N ILE A 17 -56.92 34.65 -13.05
CA ILE A 17 -56.94 34.76 -14.51
C ILE A 17 -55.55 34.45 -15.09
N ARG A 18 -54.47 34.99 -14.49
CA ARG A 18 -53.11 34.69 -14.93
C ARG A 18 -52.74 33.22 -14.80
N LYS A 19 -53.19 32.55 -13.72
CA LYS A 19 -52.97 31.11 -13.51
C LYS A 19 -53.77 30.21 -14.46
N ALA A 20 -54.94 30.66 -14.91
CA ALA A 20 -55.70 29.95 -15.95
C ALA A 20 -55.02 30.01 -17.32
N GLY A 21 -54.24 31.06 -17.57
CA GLY A 21 -53.41 31.22 -18.76
C GLY A 21 -51.99 30.63 -18.61
N TYR A 22 -51.02 31.27 -19.27
CA TYR A 22 -49.61 30.88 -19.25
C TYR A 22 -48.77 32.00 -18.61
N PRO A 23 -48.62 32.00 -17.29
CA PRO A 23 -47.93 33.08 -16.58
C PRO A 23 -46.43 33.12 -16.86
N ILE A 24 -45.82 31.96 -17.15
CA ILE A 24 -44.37 31.81 -17.37
C ILE A 24 -44.06 31.96 -18.85
N ARG A 25 -43.08 32.82 -19.16
CA ARG A 25 -42.69 33.16 -20.53
C ARG A 25 -41.18 33.19 -20.64
N HIS A 26 -40.62 32.34 -21.50
CA HIS A 26 -39.19 32.27 -21.78
C HIS A 26 -38.90 32.64 -23.22
N GLU A 27 -37.83 33.39 -23.46
CA GLU A 27 -37.32 33.56 -24.82
C GLU A 27 -36.69 32.26 -25.31
N TYR A 28 -36.80 31.99 -26.62
CA TYR A 28 -36.31 30.73 -27.20
C TYR A 28 -34.83 30.49 -26.90
N GLU A 29 -34.00 31.52 -27.04
CA GLU A 29 -32.56 31.41 -26.79
C GLU A 29 -32.26 31.01 -25.33
N SER A 30 -32.86 31.73 -24.37
CA SER A 30 -32.71 31.46 -22.93
C SER A 30 -33.24 30.08 -22.55
N PHE A 31 -34.38 29.67 -23.11
CA PHE A 31 -35.00 28.38 -22.86
C PHE A 31 -34.09 27.23 -23.34
N VAL A 32 -33.62 27.30 -24.59
CA VAL A 32 -32.73 26.28 -25.14
C VAL A 32 -31.40 26.26 -24.40
N HIS A 33 -30.81 27.41 -24.07
CA HIS A 33 -29.57 27.46 -23.28
C HIS A 33 -29.70 26.71 -21.94
N ARG A 34 -30.83 26.91 -21.26
CA ARG A 34 -31.10 26.34 -19.93
C ARG A 34 -31.42 24.84 -19.96
N TYR A 35 -32.21 24.40 -20.94
CA TYR A 35 -32.80 23.06 -20.98
C TYR A 35 -32.20 22.13 -22.04
N ARG A 36 -31.26 22.58 -22.89
CA ARG A 36 -30.62 21.73 -23.93
C ARG A 36 -30.00 20.44 -23.40
N LEU A 37 -29.63 20.39 -22.12
CA LEU A 37 -29.00 19.21 -21.51
C LEU A 37 -30.00 18.09 -21.20
N LEU A 38 -31.31 18.39 -21.18
CA LEU A 38 -32.36 17.40 -20.95
C LEU A 38 -32.44 16.36 -22.08
N ILE A 39 -32.07 16.74 -23.31
CA ILE A 39 -32.11 15.88 -24.48
C ILE A 39 -30.74 15.81 -25.14
N ASN A 40 -30.37 14.62 -25.60
CA ASN A 40 -29.15 14.44 -26.37
C ASN A 40 -29.32 14.94 -27.82
N GLY A 41 -28.30 15.59 -28.36
CA GLY A 41 -28.27 15.98 -29.78
C GLY A 41 -28.72 17.42 -30.09
N ILE A 42 -28.98 18.25 -29.08
CA ILE A 42 -29.09 19.70 -29.26
C ILE A 42 -27.70 20.30 -29.07
N GLY A 43 -27.12 20.79 -30.16
CA GLY A 43 -25.83 21.48 -30.16
C GLY A 43 -25.87 22.89 -29.55
N PRO A 44 -24.89 23.75 -29.88
CA PRO A 44 -24.80 25.11 -29.35
C PRO A 44 -25.95 25.99 -29.84
N VAL A 45 -26.48 26.85 -28.96
CA VAL A 45 -27.65 27.70 -29.21
C VAL A 45 -27.49 28.56 -30.48
N HIS A 46 -26.31 29.12 -30.72
CA HIS A 46 -26.02 30.00 -31.86
C HIS A 46 -26.00 29.32 -33.23
N LYS A 47 -26.06 27.99 -33.32
CA LYS A 47 -26.01 27.25 -34.61
C LYS A 47 -27.32 26.56 -34.97
N ILE A 48 -28.34 26.69 -34.13
CA ILE A 48 -29.54 25.86 -34.20
C ILE A 48 -30.77 26.75 -34.23
N ASP A 49 -31.78 26.29 -34.96
CA ASP A 49 -33.11 26.86 -34.85
C ASP A 49 -33.65 26.65 -33.42
N CYS A 50 -33.68 27.74 -32.66
CA CYS A 50 -34.09 27.73 -31.26
C CYS A 50 -35.58 27.37 -31.12
N TYR A 51 -36.41 27.65 -32.13
CA TYR A 51 -37.82 27.25 -32.13
C TYR A 51 -37.95 25.73 -32.21
N ALA A 52 -37.32 25.11 -33.22
CA ALA A 52 -37.34 23.67 -33.40
C ALA A 52 -36.71 22.93 -32.20
N ALA A 53 -35.62 23.47 -31.64
CA ALA A 53 -34.98 22.93 -30.45
C ALA A 53 -35.89 23.00 -29.21
N ALA A 54 -36.53 24.15 -28.96
CA ALA A 54 -37.46 24.32 -27.85
C ALA A 54 -38.68 23.40 -27.98
N LYS A 55 -39.24 23.29 -29.19
CA LYS A 55 -40.34 22.36 -29.49
C LYS A 55 -39.95 20.92 -29.15
N LYS A 56 -38.78 20.48 -29.62
CA LYS A 56 -38.25 19.14 -29.33
C LYS A 56 -38.04 18.90 -27.84
N ILE A 57 -37.57 19.92 -27.10
CA ILE A 57 -37.41 19.86 -25.64
C ILE A 57 -38.76 19.65 -24.95
N CYS A 58 -39.75 20.49 -25.27
CA CYS A 58 -41.08 20.38 -24.68
C CYS A 58 -41.73 19.04 -25.02
N GLU A 59 -41.69 18.60 -26.28
CA GLU A 59 -42.32 17.35 -26.69
C GLU A 59 -41.71 16.11 -26.05
N ALA A 60 -40.38 16.05 -25.88
CA ALA A 60 -39.74 14.87 -25.31
C ALA A 60 -39.82 14.83 -23.78
N VAL A 61 -39.80 15.98 -23.09
CA VAL A 61 -39.80 16.02 -21.62
C VAL A 61 -41.22 16.15 -21.04
N LEU A 62 -42.03 17.05 -21.59
CA LEU A 62 -43.40 17.29 -21.11
C LEU A 62 -44.43 16.39 -21.80
N GLY A 63 -44.12 15.90 -23.01
CA GLY A 63 -45.04 15.10 -23.83
C GLY A 63 -45.94 15.96 -24.73
N SER A 64 -46.38 15.40 -25.86
CA SER A 64 -47.14 16.12 -26.89
C SER A 64 -48.52 16.64 -26.46
N LYS A 65 -49.05 16.19 -25.32
CA LYS A 65 -50.36 16.60 -24.77
C LYS A 65 -50.26 17.57 -23.59
N ALA A 66 -49.07 18.04 -23.25
CA ALA A 66 -48.88 18.93 -22.12
C ALA A 66 -49.38 20.35 -22.42
N ASP A 67 -49.82 21.05 -21.36
CA ASP A 67 -50.25 22.44 -21.44
C ASP A 67 -49.06 23.40 -21.63
N PHE A 68 -48.50 23.46 -22.83
CA PHE A 68 -47.54 24.48 -23.25
C PHE A 68 -47.96 25.11 -24.57
N GLN A 69 -47.51 26.33 -24.84
CA GLN A 69 -47.75 27.02 -26.10
C GLN A 69 -46.46 27.64 -26.64
N LEU A 70 -46.27 27.56 -27.95
CA LEU A 70 -45.12 28.15 -28.64
C LEU A 70 -45.60 29.38 -29.41
N GLY A 71 -45.16 30.56 -29.00
CA GLY A 71 -45.45 31.81 -29.71
C GLY A 71 -44.42 32.12 -30.79
N ARG A 72 -44.49 33.33 -31.36
CA ARG A 72 -43.51 33.77 -32.37
C ARG A 72 -42.08 33.88 -31.83
N THR A 73 -41.92 34.38 -30.61
CA THR A 73 -40.60 34.67 -30.01
C THR A 73 -40.35 34.00 -28.67
N LYS A 74 -41.39 33.41 -28.05
CA LYS A 74 -41.35 32.93 -26.66
C LYS A 74 -42.07 31.60 -26.49
N VAL A 75 -41.60 30.82 -25.53
CA VAL A 75 -42.24 29.62 -24.98
C VAL A 75 -43.11 30.04 -23.79
N PHE A 76 -44.35 29.56 -23.77
CA PHE A 76 -45.34 29.85 -22.74
C PHE A 76 -45.67 28.58 -21.96
N LEU A 77 -45.51 28.64 -20.64
CA LEU A 77 -45.69 27.51 -19.73
C LEU A 77 -46.62 27.87 -18.58
N LYS A 78 -47.28 26.85 -18.01
CA LYS A 78 -47.89 26.96 -16.68
C LYS A 78 -46.87 26.53 -15.61
N ASP A 79 -47.17 26.88 -14.36
CA ASP A 79 -46.30 26.63 -13.22
C ASP A 79 -45.90 25.15 -13.07
N ALA A 80 -46.82 24.22 -13.35
CA ALA A 80 -46.56 22.79 -13.24
C ALA A 80 -45.51 22.28 -14.25
N GLN A 81 -45.58 22.73 -15.51
CA GLN A 81 -44.63 22.31 -16.56
C GLN A 81 -43.25 22.92 -16.35
N ASP A 82 -43.15 24.19 -15.95
CA ASP A 82 -41.87 24.82 -15.65
C ASP A 82 -41.17 24.17 -14.45
N LEU A 83 -41.93 23.89 -13.38
CA LEU A 83 -41.42 23.15 -12.22
C LEU A 83 -40.91 21.76 -12.61
N PHE A 84 -41.65 21.03 -13.45
CA PHE A 84 -41.25 19.71 -13.92
C PHE A 84 -39.95 19.77 -14.75
N LEU A 85 -39.82 20.74 -15.65
CA LEU A 85 -38.59 20.95 -16.42
C LEU A 85 -37.37 21.23 -15.53
N GLU A 86 -37.54 22.04 -14.47
CA GLU A 86 -36.46 22.31 -13.52
C GLU A 86 -36.08 21.08 -12.70
N GLN A 87 -37.06 20.31 -12.21
CA GLN A 87 -36.79 19.08 -11.47
C GLN A 87 -36.02 18.06 -12.31
N GLU A 88 -36.42 17.88 -13.57
CA GLU A 88 -35.73 16.99 -14.50
C GLU A 88 -34.31 17.48 -14.81
N ARG A 89 -34.13 18.79 -14.92
CA ARG A 89 -32.82 19.40 -15.13
C ARG A 89 -31.90 19.17 -13.94
N GLU A 90 -32.39 19.40 -12.72
CA GLU A 90 -31.63 19.15 -11.50
C GLU A 90 -31.25 17.68 -11.34
N ARG A 91 -32.19 16.77 -11.63
CA ARG A 91 -31.94 15.32 -11.62
C ARG A 91 -30.81 14.94 -12.57
N MET A 92 -30.91 15.33 -13.84
CA MET A 92 -29.91 15.05 -14.87
C MET A 92 -28.54 15.64 -14.54
N LEU A 93 -28.48 16.89 -14.05
CA LEU A 93 -27.23 17.53 -13.65
C LEU A 93 -26.58 16.77 -12.48
N THR A 94 -27.38 16.38 -11.49
CA THR A 94 -26.92 15.62 -10.32
C THR A 94 -26.35 14.26 -10.74
N GLU A 95 -27.06 13.51 -11.59
CA GLU A 95 -26.59 12.21 -12.09
C GLU A 95 -25.27 12.32 -12.87
N ARG A 96 -25.14 13.35 -13.72
CA ARG A 96 -23.90 13.61 -14.47
C ARG A 96 -22.75 13.95 -13.54
N VAL A 97 -22.98 14.81 -12.55
CA VAL A 97 -21.97 15.16 -11.52
C VAL A 97 -21.55 13.91 -10.75
N ILE A 98 -22.48 13.08 -10.30
CA ILE A 98 -22.19 11.82 -9.60
C ILE A 98 -21.36 10.89 -10.48
N THR A 99 -21.67 10.79 -11.77
CA THR A 99 -20.91 9.97 -12.73
C THR A 99 -19.46 10.46 -12.85
N ILE A 100 -19.26 11.77 -13.01
CA ILE A 100 -17.91 12.37 -13.05
C ILE A 100 -17.17 12.09 -11.74
N GLN A 101 -17.82 12.36 -10.60
CA GLN A 101 -17.23 12.12 -9.28
C GLN A 101 -16.85 10.65 -9.08
N LYS A 102 -17.70 9.70 -9.50
CA LYS A 102 -17.42 8.25 -9.45
C LYS A 102 -16.15 7.90 -10.22
N VAL A 103 -16.01 8.40 -11.45
CA VAL A 103 -14.83 8.15 -12.29
C VAL A 103 -13.57 8.73 -11.65
N VAL A 104 -13.62 9.97 -11.19
CA VAL A 104 -12.49 10.67 -10.54
C VAL A 104 -12.06 9.95 -9.26
N ARG A 105 -13.01 9.58 -8.39
CA ARG A 105 -12.73 8.83 -7.16
C ARG A 105 -12.07 7.48 -7.49
N GLY A 106 -12.58 6.76 -8.49
CA GLY A 106 -11.99 5.50 -8.94
C GLY A 106 -10.55 5.66 -9.46
N TRP A 107 -10.30 6.69 -10.27
CA TRP A 107 -8.96 7.01 -10.77
C TRP A 107 -7.99 7.32 -9.62
N LEU A 108 -8.40 8.15 -8.66
CA LEU A 108 -7.57 8.53 -7.53
C LEU A 108 -7.18 7.31 -6.67
N GLN A 109 -8.14 6.42 -6.41
CA GLN A 109 -7.87 5.20 -5.63
C GLN A 109 -6.92 4.24 -6.36
N ARG A 110 -7.10 4.03 -7.67
CA ARG A 110 -6.17 3.20 -8.46
C ARG A 110 -4.75 3.77 -8.45
N LYS A 111 -4.62 5.10 -8.58
CA LYS A 111 -3.31 5.78 -8.50
C LYS A 111 -2.66 5.61 -7.12
N ARG A 112 -3.43 5.78 -6.05
CA ARG A 112 -2.95 5.58 -4.67
C ARG A 112 -2.52 4.14 -4.42
N PHE A 113 -3.34 3.16 -4.82
CA PHE A 113 -3.04 1.74 -4.67
C PHE A 113 -1.77 1.33 -5.43
N ALA A 114 -1.60 1.80 -6.67
CA ALA A 114 -0.40 1.51 -7.45
C ALA A 114 0.88 1.99 -6.73
N LYS A 115 0.88 3.21 -6.18
CA LYS A 115 2.00 3.74 -5.39
C LYS A 115 2.27 2.88 -4.14
N MET A 116 1.23 2.55 -3.39
CA MET A 116 1.35 1.74 -2.17
C MET A 116 1.89 0.34 -2.48
N ARG A 117 1.43 -0.28 -3.57
CA ARG A 117 1.89 -1.61 -3.99
C ARG A 117 3.38 -1.61 -4.35
N VAL A 118 3.85 -0.61 -5.09
CA VAL A 118 5.28 -0.48 -5.42
C VAL A 118 6.11 -0.35 -4.15
N ALA A 119 5.71 0.53 -3.21
CA ALA A 119 6.41 0.69 -1.94
C ALA A 119 6.45 -0.61 -1.12
N ALA A 120 5.31 -1.32 -1.03
CA ALA A 120 5.22 -2.59 -0.31
C ALA A 120 6.16 -3.65 -0.91
N VAL A 121 6.22 -3.78 -2.24
CA VAL A 121 7.13 -4.72 -2.92
C VAL A 121 8.58 -4.38 -2.64
N VAL A 122 8.96 -3.10 -2.64
CA VAL A 122 10.32 -2.66 -2.31
C VAL A 122 10.68 -3.06 -0.88
N ILE A 123 9.81 -2.77 0.09
CA ILE A 123 10.04 -3.13 1.51
C ILE A 123 10.17 -4.65 1.66
N GLN A 124 9.25 -5.41 1.08
CA GLN A 124 9.26 -6.87 1.12
C GLN A 124 10.53 -7.46 0.50
N LYS A 125 10.99 -6.93 -0.64
CA LYS A 125 12.25 -7.33 -1.28
C LYS A 125 13.44 -7.12 -0.35
N HIS A 126 13.55 -5.94 0.25
CA HIS A 126 14.66 -5.62 1.16
C HIS A 126 14.63 -6.48 2.41
N TRP A 127 13.44 -6.69 2.99
CA TRP A 127 13.27 -7.55 4.17
C TRP A 127 13.68 -8.99 3.89
N ARG A 128 13.20 -9.59 2.79
CA ARG A 128 13.58 -10.96 2.40
C ARG A 128 15.10 -11.09 2.21
N GLY A 129 15.73 -10.10 1.57
CA GLY A 129 17.19 -10.05 1.42
C GLY A 129 17.93 -9.93 2.75
N TYR A 130 17.44 -9.07 3.65
CA TYR A 130 18.01 -8.90 4.98
C TYR A 130 17.98 -10.18 5.80
N VAL A 131 16.83 -10.87 5.84
CA VAL A 131 16.67 -12.13 6.58
C VAL A 131 17.67 -13.18 6.10
N GLN A 132 17.86 -13.32 4.78
CA GLN A 132 18.80 -14.31 4.25
C GLN A 132 20.26 -13.97 4.53
N ARG A 133 20.67 -12.69 4.40
CA ARG A 133 22.02 -12.28 4.78
C ARG A 133 22.31 -12.54 6.25
N ARG A 134 21.37 -12.20 7.13
CA ARG A 134 21.53 -12.43 8.58
C ARG A 134 21.64 -13.92 8.94
N ARG A 135 20.87 -14.79 8.26
CA ARG A 135 21.00 -16.25 8.41
C ARG A 135 22.36 -16.76 7.93
N TYR A 136 22.83 -16.25 6.79
CA TYR A 136 24.13 -16.62 6.24
C TYR A 136 25.29 -16.19 7.15
N GLU A 137 25.26 -14.98 7.67
CA GLU A 137 26.25 -14.48 8.64
C GLU A 137 26.31 -15.37 9.90
N GLN A 138 25.14 -15.74 10.45
CA GLN A 138 25.07 -16.66 11.59
C GLN A 138 25.68 -18.03 11.27
N MET A 139 25.40 -18.56 10.08
CA MET A 139 25.97 -19.82 9.61
C MET A 139 27.50 -19.72 9.48
N GLN A 140 28.03 -18.64 8.90
CA GLN A 140 29.47 -18.42 8.78
C GLN A 140 30.16 -18.36 10.14
N ILE A 141 29.59 -17.61 11.10
CA ILE A 141 30.11 -17.55 12.47
C ILE A 141 30.09 -18.93 13.13
N GLY A 142 28.99 -19.67 13.00
CA GLY A 142 28.86 -21.03 13.52
C GLY A 142 29.90 -21.98 12.93
N PHE A 143 30.13 -21.90 11.62
CA PHE A 143 31.12 -22.70 10.92
C PHE A 143 32.55 -22.36 11.35
N ALA A 144 32.89 -21.07 11.45
CA ALA A 144 34.20 -20.64 11.93
C ALA A 144 34.49 -21.14 13.36
N ARG A 145 33.49 -21.09 14.24
CA ARG A 145 33.58 -21.65 15.61
C ARG A 145 33.83 -23.16 15.57
N LEU A 146 33.09 -23.89 14.75
CA LEU A 146 33.28 -25.34 14.60
C LEU A 146 34.70 -25.66 14.11
N GLN A 147 35.19 -24.95 13.09
CA GLN A 147 36.56 -25.11 12.59
C GLN A 147 37.62 -24.85 13.67
N ALA A 148 37.45 -23.79 14.47
CA ALA A 148 38.37 -23.47 15.56
C ALA A 148 38.40 -24.59 16.63
N VAL A 149 37.24 -25.12 17.01
CA VAL A 149 37.13 -26.24 17.97
C VAL A 149 37.81 -27.50 17.42
N LEU A 150 37.58 -27.84 16.15
CA LEU A 150 38.20 -29.00 15.53
C LEU A 150 39.73 -28.88 15.46
N ARG A 151 40.25 -27.71 15.04
CA ARG A 151 41.70 -27.43 15.02
C ARG A 151 42.31 -27.51 16.42
N SER A 152 41.65 -26.93 17.43
CA SER A 152 42.09 -27.00 18.82
C SER A 152 42.13 -28.45 19.33
N ARG A 153 41.08 -29.25 19.07
CA ARG A 153 41.05 -30.68 19.44
C ARG A 153 42.20 -31.46 18.78
N GLN A 154 42.43 -31.24 17.49
CA GLN A 154 43.53 -31.88 16.77
C GLN A 154 44.88 -31.55 17.43
N LEU A 155 45.15 -30.27 17.70
CA LEU A 155 46.37 -29.83 18.39
C LEU A 155 46.53 -30.47 19.77
N VAL A 156 45.46 -30.52 20.58
CA VAL A 156 45.49 -31.13 21.91
C VAL A 156 45.81 -32.63 21.83
N ILE A 157 45.23 -33.35 20.87
CA ILE A 157 45.51 -34.78 20.66
C ILE A 157 46.99 -34.98 20.29
N HIS A 158 47.50 -34.20 19.33
CA HIS A 158 48.92 -34.28 18.93
C HIS A 158 49.86 -33.96 20.10
N TYR A 159 49.58 -32.88 20.85
CA TYR A 159 50.38 -32.48 22.01
C TYR A 159 50.38 -33.57 23.08
N LYS A 160 49.22 -34.14 23.43
CA LYS A 160 49.11 -35.24 24.41
C LYS A 160 49.92 -36.47 23.99
N ARG A 161 49.89 -36.81 22.70
CA ARG A 161 50.68 -37.94 22.15
C ARG A 161 52.17 -37.68 22.28
N LEU A 162 52.64 -36.51 21.85
CA LEU A 162 54.06 -36.14 21.93
C LEU A 162 54.53 -36.08 23.38
N ARG A 163 53.77 -35.43 24.27
CA ARG A 163 54.08 -35.35 25.70
C ARG A 163 54.22 -36.73 26.33
N ARG A 164 53.34 -37.68 25.99
CA ARG A 164 53.45 -39.06 26.47
C ARG A 164 54.77 -39.70 26.03
N ILE A 165 55.16 -39.55 24.76
CA ILE A 165 56.42 -40.07 24.23
C ILE A 165 57.61 -39.47 24.98
N VAL A 166 57.63 -38.15 25.18
CA VAL A 166 58.70 -37.45 25.90
C VAL A 166 58.81 -37.92 27.35
N ILE A 167 57.68 -38.04 28.07
CA ILE A 167 57.67 -38.54 29.47
C ILE A 167 58.24 -39.96 29.54
N LEU A 168 57.82 -40.85 28.63
CA LEU A 168 58.34 -42.23 28.58
C LEU A 168 59.84 -42.27 28.27
N PHE A 169 60.29 -41.43 27.33
CA PHE A 169 61.71 -41.32 26.97
C PHE A 169 62.55 -40.81 28.15
N GLN A 170 62.09 -39.75 28.82
CA GLN A 170 62.75 -39.20 30.01
C GLN A 170 62.81 -40.24 31.12
N ALA A 171 61.69 -40.92 31.44
CA ALA A 171 61.65 -41.96 32.45
C ALA A 171 62.66 -43.09 32.18
N SER A 172 62.71 -43.59 30.94
CA SER A 172 63.70 -44.61 30.55
C SER A 172 65.14 -44.12 30.67
N SER A 173 65.39 -42.85 30.33
CA SER A 173 66.72 -42.25 30.40
C SER A 173 67.18 -42.08 31.86
N TYR A 174 66.30 -41.58 32.75
CA TYR A 174 66.56 -41.49 34.19
C TYR A 174 66.78 -42.86 34.82
N GLU A 175 65.98 -43.87 34.46
CA GLU A 175 66.13 -45.24 34.97
C GLU A 175 67.47 -45.85 34.56
N LYS A 176 67.90 -45.68 33.29
CA LYS A 176 69.21 -46.13 32.82
C LYS A 176 70.36 -45.46 33.57
N LEU A 177 70.29 -44.13 33.72
CA LEU A 177 71.31 -43.35 34.44
C LEU A 177 71.38 -43.75 35.92
N PHE A 178 70.25 -43.96 36.58
CA PHE A 178 70.19 -44.43 37.96
C PHE A 178 70.77 -45.84 38.11
N ARG A 179 70.47 -46.76 37.17
CA ARG A 179 71.06 -48.10 37.14
C ARG A 179 72.58 -48.07 36.97
N SER A 180 73.11 -47.25 36.06
CA SER A 180 74.55 -47.11 35.88
C SER A 180 75.24 -46.56 37.12
N ILE A 181 74.63 -45.57 37.78
CA ILE A 181 75.16 -44.99 39.03
C ILE A 181 75.18 -46.04 40.15
N ASN A 182 74.08 -46.77 40.37
CA ASN A 182 74.03 -47.82 41.39
C ASN A 182 75.01 -48.96 41.11
N GLN A 183 75.21 -49.31 39.84
CA GLN A 183 76.20 -50.31 39.46
C GLN A 183 77.63 -49.83 39.78
N GLN A 184 77.96 -48.56 39.53
CA GLN A 184 79.24 -47.98 39.95
C GLN A 184 79.41 -48.02 41.48
N TYR A 185 78.40 -47.61 42.25
CA TYR A 185 78.47 -47.67 43.72
C TYR A 185 78.61 -49.11 44.24
N ARG A 186 77.92 -50.09 43.63
CA ARG A 186 78.06 -51.50 44.00
C ARG A 186 79.48 -52.02 43.72
N LEU A 187 80.04 -51.73 42.54
CA LEU A 187 81.41 -52.13 42.20
C LEU A 187 82.46 -51.49 43.13
N ILE A 188 82.27 -50.22 43.52
CA ILE A 188 83.12 -49.55 44.51
C ILE A 188 82.99 -50.22 45.88
N GLY A 189 81.77 -50.51 46.33
CA GLY A 189 81.52 -51.21 47.60
C GLY A 189 82.13 -52.61 47.64
N GLU A 190 82.02 -53.38 46.55
CA GLU A 190 82.67 -54.70 46.40
C GLU A 190 84.20 -54.57 46.42
N SER A 191 84.78 -53.53 45.80
CA SER A 191 86.22 -53.27 45.78
C SER A 191 86.77 -52.85 47.16
N ILE A 192 86.00 -52.06 47.93
CA ILE A 192 86.36 -51.68 49.31
C ILE A 192 86.27 -52.92 50.21
N SER A 193 85.23 -53.74 50.06
CA SER A 193 85.05 -54.97 50.81
C SER A 193 86.22 -55.95 50.59
N THR A 194 86.58 -56.23 49.33
CA THR A 194 87.74 -57.08 49.00
C THR A 194 89.07 -56.49 49.49
N GLY A 195 89.23 -55.16 49.45
CA GLY A 195 90.40 -54.48 50.02
C GLY A 195 90.51 -54.62 51.55
N ILE A 196 89.40 -54.57 52.28
CA ILE A 196 89.36 -54.78 53.73
C ILE A 196 89.65 -56.24 54.09
N TYR A 197 89.16 -57.22 53.31
CA TYR A 197 89.48 -58.63 53.52
C TYR A 197 90.98 -58.92 53.28
N LEU A 198 91.61 -58.23 52.32
CA LEU A 198 93.05 -58.36 52.04
C LEU A 198 93.94 -57.64 53.07
N LEU A 199 93.44 -56.64 53.80
CA LEU A 199 94.17 -55.94 54.87
C LEU A 199 94.07 -56.63 56.24
N ASN A 200 93.09 -57.53 56.41
CA ASN A 200 92.89 -58.31 57.66
C ASN A 200 93.41 -59.76 57.56
N SER A 201 94.24 -60.06 56.56
CA SER A 201 94.97 -61.33 56.37
C SER A 201 96.47 -61.09 56.44
#